data_AF-A0A957Z9X1-F1
#
_entry.id   AF-A0A957Z9X1-F1
#
_cell.length_a   1.000
_cell.length_b   1.000
_cell.length_c   1.000
_cell.angle_alpha   90.00
_cell.angle_beta   90.00
_cell.angle_gamma   90.00
#
_symmetry.space_group_name_H-M   'P 1'
#
loop_
_entity.id
_entity.type
_entity.pdbx_description
1 polymer ?
#
loop_
_entity_poly.entity_id
_entity_poly.type
_entity_poly.pdbx_seq_one_letter_code
_entity_poly.pdbx_strand_id
1 'polypeptide(L)' 'TGLSVRLTGLAAVESNFHDPRQHTVGIWFHGTVTGGALEPDDDLVELGWFFIGALPELAFVTDRRVIEGLGTP' A
#
# COMPACT_ATOMS: atom_id res chain seq x y z
N THR A 1 9.08 -3.95 -6.54
CA THR A 1 9.67 -3.73 -5.19
C THR A 1 10.79 -4.68 -4.84
N GLY A 2 10.91 -5.86 -5.47
CA GLY A 2 11.97 -6.83 -5.17
C GLY A 2 11.83 -7.61 -3.84
N LEU A 3 10.77 -7.35 -3.06
CA LEU A 3 10.55 -7.96 -1.75
C LEU A 3 9.76 -9.27 -1.83
N SER A 4 10.19 -10.27 -1.07
CA SER A 4 9.37 -11.44 -0.73
C SER A 4 8.59 -11.15 0.55
N VAL A 5 7.25 -11.24 0.49
CA VAL A 5 6.37 -10.89 1.61
C VAL A 5 5.48 -12.08 1.95
N ARG A 6 5.46 -12.47 3.23
CA ARG A 6 4.46 -13.40 3.77
C ARG A 6 3.27 -12.60 4.26
N LEU A 7 2.08 -12.90 3.72
CA LEU A 7 0.83 -12.30 4.19
C LEU A 7 0.50 -12.80 5.59
N THR A 8 0.11 -11.89 6.48
CA THR A 8 -0.22 -12.18 7.88
C THR A 8 -1.69 -11.94 8.21
N GLY A 9 -2.42 -11.22 7.36
CA GLY A 9 -3.84 -10.99 7.53
C GLY A 9 -4.42 -10.02 6.52
N LEU A 10 -5.75 -9.93 6.52
CA LEU A 10 -6.49 -8.92 5.76
C LEU A 10 -6.48 -7.61 6.55
N ALA A 11 -6.09 -6.50 5.89
CA ALA A 11 -6.09 -5.18 6.48
C ALA A 11 -7.40 -4.43 6.18
N ALA A 12 -7.81 -4.40 4.90
CA ALA A 12 -9.02 -3.71 4.46
C ALA A 12 -9.53 -4.26 3.12
N VAL A 13 -10.83 -4.08 2.86
CA VAL A 13 -11.46 -4.32 1.56
C VAL A 13 -12.33 -3.11 1.25
N GLU A 14 -11.98 -2.37 0.19
CA GLU A 14 -12.63 -1.10 -0.12
C GLU A 14 -13.04 -1.00 -1.58
N SER A 15 -14.12 -0.25 -1.82
CA SER A 15 -14.41 0.23 -3.17
C SER A 15 -13.38 1.26 -3.58
N ASN A 16 -12.80 1.08 -4.76
CA ASN A 16 -11.67 1.84 -5.22
C ASN A 16 -11.90 2.41 -6.63
N PHE A 17 -11.55 3.67 -6.81
CA PHE A 17 -11.74 4.43 -8.05
C PHE A 17 -10.46 5.19 -8.38
N HIS A 18 -9.53 4.54 -9.09
CA HIS A 18 -8.34 5.20 -9.63
C HIS A 18 -8.67 6.01 -10.89
N ASP A 19 -9.65 5.56 -11.69
CA ASP A 19 -10.41 6.36 -12.66
C ASP A 19 -11.82 6.55 -12.08
N PRO A 20 -12.35 7.78 -11.98
CA PRO A 20 -13.72 8.03 -11.49
C PRO A 20 -14.83 7.26 -12.23
N ARG A 21 -14.56 6.77 -13.45
CA ARG A 21 -15.49 6.01 -14.28
C ARG A 21 -15.32 4.50 -14.16
N GLN A 22 -14.31 4.02 -13.43
CA GLN A 22 -14.02 2.59 -13.28
C GLN A 22 -14.06 2.20 -11.81
N HIS A 23 -15.06 1.39 -11.45
CA HIS A 23 -15.16 0.81 -10.11
C HIS A 23 -14.29 -0.44 -10.04
N THR A 24 -13.39 -0.47 -9.07
CA THR A 24 -12.58 -1.64 -8.71
C THR A 24 -12.77 -1.94 -7.22
N VAL A 25 -12.42 -3.16 -6.81
CA VAL A 25 -12.33 -3.52 -5.39
C VAL A 25 -10.86 -3.66 -5.05
N GLY A 26 -10.39 -2.84 -4.12
CA GLY A 26 -9.05 -2.97 -3.56
C GLY A 26 -9.07 -3.90 -2.35
N ILE A 27 -8.02 -4.70 -2.21
CA ILE A 27 -7.83 -5.60 -1.07
C ILE A 27 -6.42 -5.37 -0.54
N TRP A 28 -6.32 -4.91 0.70
CA TRP A 28 -5.04 -4.63 1.36
C TRP A 28 -4.76 -5.73 2.37
N PHE A 29 -3.50 -6.15 2.43
CA PHE A 29 -3.04 -7.20 3.33
C PHE A 29 -1.94 -6.66 4.24
N HIS A 30 -1.95 -7.11 5.49
CA HIS A 30 -0.76 -7.06 6.32
C HIS A 30 0.23 -8.12 5.84
N GLY A 31 1.52 -7.79 5.90
CA GLY A 31 2.58 -8.71 5.53
C GLY A 31 3.87 -8.45 6.28
N THR A 32 4.70 -9.48 6.36
CA THR A 32 6.06 -9.39 6.87
C THR A 32 7.02 -9.70 5.74
N VAL A 33 8.02 -8.83 5.54
CA VAL A 33 9.11 -9.10 4.60
C VAL A 33 9.91 -10.30 5.09
N THR A 34 10.06 -11.31 4.24
CA THR A 34 10.81 -12.54 4.54
C THR A 34 12.09 -12.68 3.73
N GLY A 35 12.34 -11.79 2.77
CA GLY A 35 13.53 -11.78 1.94
C GLY A 35 13.41 -10.80 0.78
N GLY A 36 14.37 -10.88 -0.14
CA GLY A 36 14.50 -9.93 -1.26
C GLY A 36 15.19 -8.63 -0.84
N ALA A 37 15.25 -7.68 -1.76
CA ALA A 37 15.82 -6.35 -1.55
C ALA A 37 14.80 -5.29 -1.98
N LEU A 38 14.71 -4.19 -1.24
CA LEU A 38 13.85 -3.08 -1.62
C LEU A 38 14.52 -2.33 -2.76
N GLU A 39 14.01 -2.54 -3.98
CA GLU A 39 14.52 -1.87 -5.18
C GLU A 39 13.36 -1.42 -6.08
N PRO A 40 13.47 -0.22 -6.69
CA PRO A 40 12.57 0.18 -7.77
C PRO A 40 12.80 -0.72 -8.99
N ASP A 41 11.73 -0.98 -9.75
CA ASP A 41 11.78 -1.71 -11.00
C ASP A 41 11.29 -0.80 -12.14
N ASP A 42 11.07 -1.34 -13.33
CA ASP A 42 10.70 -0.57 -14.53
C ASP A 42 9.47 0.35 -14.40
N ASP A 43 8.55 0.06 -13.47
CA ASP A 43 7.33 0.82 -13.21
C ASP A 43 7.47 1.90 -12.12
N LEU A 44 8.62 1.98 -11.44
CA LEU A 44 8.86 2.88 -10.31
C LEU A 44 10.18 3.67 -10.48
N VAL A 45 10.12 4.99 -10.33
CA VAL A 45 11.33 5.83 -10.34
C VAL A 45 12.07 5.78 -9.00
N GLU A 46 11.32 5.71 -7.91
CA GLU A 46 11.85 5.68 -6.54
C GLU A 46 10.97 4.80 -5.66
N LEU A 47 11.59 4.15 -4.68
CA LEU A 47 10.92 3.31 -3.69
C LEU A 47 11.56 3.51 -2.32
N GLY A 48 10.73 3.63 -1.27
CA GLY A 48 11.20 3.88 0.08
C GLY A 48 10.20 3.48 1.16
N TRP A 49 10.69 3.40 2.39
CA TRP A 49 9.88 3.21 3.59
C TRP A 49 9.51 4.57 4.20
N PHE A 50 8.26 4.72 4.63
CA PHE A 50 7.76 5.94 5.24
C PHE A 50 7.15 5.65 6.60
N PHE A 51 7.32 6.56 7.55
CA PHE A 51 6.57 6.52 8.79
C PHE A 51 5.11 6.89 8.51
N ILE A 52 4.17 6.21 9.17
CA ILE A 52 2.73 6.47 8.99
C ILE A 52 2.32 7.92 9.30
N GLY A 53 3.04 8.60 10.20
CA GLY A 53 2.85 10.03 10.50
C GLY A 53 3.60 11.01 9.59
N ALA A 54 4.36 10.51 8.61
CA ALA A 54 5.19 11.31 7.71
C ALA A 54 5.13 10.75 6.28
N LEU A 55 3.92 10.61 5.74
CA LEU A 55 3.68 10.11 4.40
C LEU A 55 3.83 11.22 3.36
N PRO A 56 4.30 10.88 2.13
CA PRO A 56 4.23 11.79 1.01
C PRO A 56 2.77 12.03 0.58
N GLU A 57 2.57 12.91 -0.40
CA GLU A 57 1.27 13.03 -1.04
C GLU A 57 0.86 11.71 -1.70
N LEU A 58 -0.25 11.14 -1.23
CA LEU A 58 -0.78 9.89 -1.76
C LEU A 58 -1.58 10.15 -3.04
N ALA A 59 -1.32 9.35 -4.08
CA ALA A 59 -2.02 9.46 -5.36
C ALA A 59 -3.51 9.10 -5.27
N PHE A 60 -3.91 8.26 -4.31
CA PHE A 60 -5.28 7.76 -4.18
C PHE A 60 -5.89 8.05 -2.81
N VAL A 61 -7.14 8.53 -2.83
CA VAL A 61 -7.92 8.82 -1.62
C VAL A 61 -8.23 7.54 -0.82
N THR A 62 -8.41 6.40 -1.50
CA THR A 62 -8.69 5.12 -0.84
C THR A 62 -7.52 4.67 0.03
N ASP A 63 -6.28 4.82 -0.44
CA ASP A 63 -5.08 4.45 0.33
C ASP A 63 -4.99 5.26 1.62
N ARG A 64 -5.29 6.57 1.56
CA ARG A 64 -5.34 7.42 2.75
C ARG A 64 -6.32 6.87 3.78
N ARG A 65 -7.54 6.52 3.36
CA ARG A 65 -8.58 5.97 4.26
C ARG A 65 -8.15 4.65 4.89
N VAL A 66 -7.55 3.76 4.10
CA VAL A 66 -7.04 2.48 4.60
C VAL A 66 -5.98 2.72 5.66
N ILE A 67 -4.99 3.58 5.37
CA ILE A 67 -3.89 3.90 6.29
C ILE A 67 -4.40 4.54 7.58
N GLU A 68 -5.30 5.52 7.50
CA GLU A 68 -5.93 6.16 8.66
C GLU A 68 -6.71 5.15 9.51
N GLY A 69 -7.31 4.13 8.88
CA GLY A 69 -8.05 3.05 9.53
C GLY A 69 -7.19 1.99 10.24
N LEU A 70 -5.88 1.94 9.99
CA LEU A 70 -4.99 0.96 10.63
C LEU A 70 -4.79 1.20 12.13
N GLY A 71 -5.16 2.39 12.63
CA GLY A 71 -4.85 2.84 13.99
C GLY A 71 -3.36 3.17 14.16
N THR A 72 -3.04 4.08 15.08
CA THR A 72 -1.65 4.30 15.51
C THR A 72 -1.13 3.02 16.18
N PRO A 73 0.15 2.62 16.01
CA PRO A 73 0.74 1.53 16.79
C PRO A 73 0.58 1.73 18.30
#